data_AF-A0A939SA36-F1
#
_entry.id   AF-A0A939SA36-F1
#
_cell.length_a   1.000
_cell.length_b   1.000
_cell.length_c   1.000
_cell.angle_alpha   90.00
_cell.angle_beta   90.00
_cell.angle_gamma   90.00
#
_symmetry.space_group_name_H-M   'P 1'
#
loop_
_entity.id
_entity.type
_entity.pdbx_description
1 polymer ?
#
loop_
_entity_poly.entity_id
_entity_poly.type
_entity_poly.pdbx_seq_one_letter_code
_entity_poly.pdbx_strand_id
1 'polypeptide(L)'
;MAQPELERLTIDAIREYRASVALAETARLQRVAAQADADCCPERRAELQRINEHAETEHRARQLVLNSLIDRLGYVPKVPAG
;
A
#
# COMPACT_ATOMS: atom_id res chain seq x y z
N MET A 1 14.72 -9.65 -19.30
CA MET A 1 15.09 -8.85 -18.12
C MET A 1 16.28 -9.51 -17.49
N ALA A 2 17.37 -8.76 -17.31
CA ALA A 2 18.56 -9.30 -16.67
C ALA A 2 18.29 -9.46 -15.15
N GLN A 3 18.95 -10.42 -14.50
CA GLN A 3 18.74 -10.66 -13.07
C GLN A 3 18.99 -9.41 -12.18
N PRO A 4 20.01 -8.57 -12.41
CA PRO A 4 20.20 -7.35 -11.64
C PRO A 4 19.10 -6.30 -11.83
N GLU A 5 18.48 -6.28 -13.02
CA GLU A 5 17.38 -5.37 -13.34
C GLU A 5 16.10 -5.82 -12.63
N LEU A 6 15.82 -7.13 -12.63
CA LEU A 6 14.70 -7.72 -11.90
C LEU A 6 14.83 -7.51 -10.38
N GLU A 7 16.04 -7.66 -9.82
CA GLU A 7 16.29 -7.41 -8.41
C GLU A 7 16.05 -5.94 -8.03
N ARG A 8 16.52 -4.99 -8.85
CA ARG A 8 16.25 -3.56 -8.64
C ARG A 8 14.75 -3.24 -8.67
N LEU A 9 14.04 -3.73 -9.69
CA LEU A 9 12.59 -3.55 -9.80
C LEU A 9 11.86 -4.16 -8.61
N THR A 10 12.31 -5.32 -8.12
CA THR A 10 11.72 -5.95 -6.93
C THR A 10 11.97 -5.12 -5.67
N ILE A 11 13.17 -4.56 -5.49
CA ILE A 11 13.48 -3.66 -4.36
C ILE A 11 12.59 -2.42 -4.39
N ASP A 12 12.43 -1.79 -5.55
CA ASP A 12 11.59 -0.60 -5.71
C ASP A 12 10.11 -0.93 -5.48
N ALA A 13 9.62 -2.05 -5.99
CA ALA A 13 8.26 -2.54 -5.73
C ALA A 13 8.02 -2.82 -4.23
N ILE A 14 9.01 -3.33 -3.49
CA ILE A 14 8.90 -3.50 -2.03
C ILE A 14 8.77 -2.14 -1.34
N ARG A 15 9.53 -1.13 -1.76
CA ARG A 15 9.44 0.24 -1.19
C ARG A 15 8.06 0.84 -1.46
N GLU A 16 7.59 0.76 -2.69
CA GLU A 16 6.26 1.25 -3.08
C GLU A 16 5.13 0.52 -2.34
N TYR A 17 5.25 -0.80 -2.20
CA TYR A 17 4.30 -1.60 -1.42
C TYR A 17 4.26 -1.14 0.04
N ARG A 18 5.42 -0.99 0.70
CA ARG A 18 5.50 -0.49 2.08
C ARG A 18 4.87 0.89 2.24
N ALA A 19 5.13 1.81 1.30
CA ALA A 19 4.52 3.13 1.30
C ALA A 19 2.98 3.05 1.15
N SER A 20 2.48 2.20 0.25
CA SER A 20 1.04 2.03 0.05
C SER A 20 0.34 1.43 1.27
N VAL A 21 1.00 0.51 1.99
CA VAL A 21 0.49 -0.04 3.26
C VAL A 21 0.38 1.05 4.32
N ALA A 22 1.40 1.90 4.45
CA ALA A 22 1.37 3.02 5.39
C ALA A 22 0.22 4.02 5.09
N LEU A 23 -0.01 4.31 3.80
CA LEU A 23 -1.13 5.15 3.37
C LEU A 23 -2.48 4.52 3.67
N ALA A 24 -2.65 3.23 3.37
CA ALA A 24 -3.89 2.51 3.63
C ALA A 24 -4.20 2.45 5.13
N GLU A 25 -3.19 2.21 5.97
CA GLU A 25 -3.34 2.21 7.42
C GLU A 25 -3.70 3.61 7.95
N THR A 26 -3.06 4.66 7.43
CA THR A 26 -3.40 6.04 7.77
C THR A 26 -4.85 6.37 7.42
N ALA A 27 -5.30 6.03 6.20
CA ALA A 27 -6.67 6.25 5.76
C ALA A 27 -7.67 5.45 6.62
N ARG A 28 -7.32 4.22 7.01
CA ARG A 28 -8.13 3.39 7.91
C ARG A 28 -8.30 4.05 9.27
N LEU A 29 -7.20 4.53 9.87
CA LEU A 29 -7.23 5.22 11.16
C LEU A 29 -8.05 6.50 11.10
N GLN A 30 -7.94 7.29 10.03
CA GLN A 30 -8.75 8.49 9.83
C GLN A 30 -10.24 8.16 9.71
N ARG A 31 -10.60 7.11 8.97
CA ARG A 31 -11.98 6.63 8.85
C ARG A 31 -12.53 6.20 10.21
N VAL A 32 -11.76 5.43 10.98
CA VAL A 32 -12.16 4.98 12.32
C VAL A 32 -12.36 6.17 13.27
N ALA A 33 -11.44 7.14 13.25
CA ALA A 33 -11.57 8.35 14.04
C ALA A 33 -12.84 9.15 13.69
N ALA A 34 -13.13 9.34 12.40
CA ALA A 34 -14.33 10.04 11.94
C ALA A 34 -15.64 9.29 12.25
N GLN A 35 -15.59 7.96 12.36
CA GLN A 35 -16.73 7.14 12.81
C GLN A 35 -16.98 7.27 14.32
N ALA A 36 -15.92 7.42 15.10
CA ALA A 36 -16.00 7.60 16.55
C ALA A 36 -16.37 9.04 16.95
N ASP A 37 -16.08 10.02 16.09
CA ASP A 37 -16.42 11.43 16.28
C ASP A 37 -17.91 11.68 15.96
N ALA A 38 -18.71 11.95 17.00
CA ALA A 38 -20.14 12.20 16.88
C ALA A 38 -20.48 13.48 16.09
N ASP A 39 -19.57 14.46 16.08
CA ASP A 39 -19.75 15.75 15.41
C ASP A 39 -19.28 15.72 13.94
N CYS A 40 -18.66 14.63 13.51
CA CYS A 40 -18.20 14.47 12.14
C CYS A 40 -19.39 14.39 11.17
N CYS A 41 -19.41 15.29 10.17
CA CYS A 41 -20.50 15.33 9.20
C CYS A 41 -20.54 14.08 8.30
N PRO A 42 -21.74 13.67 7.84
CA PRO A 42 -21.90 12.49 6.99
C PRO A 42 -21.07 12.56 5.70
N GLU A 43 -20.92 13.74 5.10
CA GLU A 43 -20.16 13.94 3.87
C GLU A 43 -18.68 13.62 4.08
N ARG A 44 -18.10 14.05 5.20
CA ARG A 44 -16.70 13.78 5.54
C ARG A 44 -16.47 12.29 5.83
N ARG A 45 -17.41 11.63 6.50
CA ARG A 45 -17.34 10.17 6.71
C ARG A 45 -17.37 9.41 5.39
N ALA A 46 -18.25 9.79 4.46
CA ALA A 46 -18.35 9.18 3.14
C ALA A 46 -17.09 9.43 2.28
N GLU A 47 -16.49 10.62 2.38
CA GLU A 47 -15.20 10.92 1.74
C GLU A 47 -14.08 10.02 2.28
N LEU A 48 -13.92 9.94 3.60
CA LEU A 48 -12.89 9.11 4.23
C LEU A 48 -13.10 7.62 3.97
N GLN A 49 -14.35 7.16 3.86
CA GLN A 49 -14.66 5.81 3.41
C GLN A 49 -14.11 5.56 2.00
N ARG A 50 -14.41 6.43 1.03
CA ARG A 50 -13.90 6.29 -0.35
C ARG A 50 -12.38 6.33 -0.41
N ILE A 51 -11.74 7.20 0.37
CA ILE A 51 -10.28 7.29 0.44
C ILE A 51 -9.69 5.98 0.99
N ASN A 52 -10.25 5.42 2.06
CA ASN A 52 -9.80 4.15 2.62
C ASN A 52 -10.01 2.99 1.63
N GLU A 53 -11.16 2.88 0.98
CA GLU A 53 -11.44 1.86 -0.04
C GLU A 53 -10.48 1.96 -1.25
N HIS A 54 -10.19 3.17 -1.70
CA HIS A 54 -9.22 3.42 -2.77
C HIS A 54 -7.81 3.00 -2.34
N ALA A 55 -7.36 3.44 -1.16
CA ALA A 55 -6.05 3.06 -0.63
C ALA A 55 -5.93 1.54 -0.43
N GLU A 56 -7.00 0.88 0.02
CA GLU A 56 -7.10 -0.58 0.14
C GLU A 56 -6.92 -1.31 -1.20
N THR A 57 -7.61 -0.82 -2.24
CA THR A 57 -7.49 -1.36 -3.59
C THR A 57 -6.07 -1.18 -4.14
N GLU A 58 -5.51 0.01 -3.96
CA GLU A 58 -4.19 0.39 -4.43
C GLU A 58 -3.07 -0.45 -3.80
N HIS A 59 -3.09 -0.67 -2.48
CA HIS A 59 -2.05 -1.49 -1.85
C HIS A 59 -2.19 -2.98 -2.21
N ARG A 60 -3.42 -3.50 -2.41
CA ARG A 60 -3.64 -4.88 -2.88
C ARG A 60 -3.12 -5.08 -4.30
N ALA A 61 -3.33 -4.11 -5.20
CA ALA A 61 -2.78 -4.16 -6.54
C ALA A 61 -1.24 -4.21 -6.51
N ARG A 62 -0.60 -3.38 -5.67
CA ARG A 62 0.86 -3.41 -5.47
C ARG A 62 1.36 -4.72 -4.89
N GLN A 63 0.61 -5.33 -3.97
CA GLN A 63 0.94 -6.64 -3.42
C GLN A 63 0.98 -7.72 -4.52
N LEU A 64 0.02 -7.72 -5.45
CA LEU A 64 -0.02 -8.67 -6.56
C LEU A 64 1.18 -8.51 -7.51
N VAL A 65 1.53 -7.27 -7.84
CA VAL A 65 2.73 -6.97 -8.65
C VAL A 65 3.99 -7.44 -7.94
N LEU A 66 4.12 -7.12 -6.64
CA LEU A 66 5.27 -7.53 -5.84
C LEU A 66 5.41 -9.06 -5.75
N ASN A 67 4.31 -9.79 -5.52
CA ASN A 67 4.32 -11.25 -5.50
C ASN A 67 4.83 -11.80 -6.84
N SER A 68 4.35 -11.26 -7.95
CA SER A 68 4.77 -11.69 -9.29
C SER A 68 6.27 -11.43 -9.55
N LEU A 69 6.82 -10.33 -9.01
CA LEU A 69 8.23 -10.01 -9.11
C LEU A 69 9.10 -10.93 -8.24
N ILE A 70 8.67 -11.20 -7.01
CA ILE A 70 9.35 -12.14 -6.09
C ILE A 70 9.36 -13.55 -6.68
N ASP A 71 8.23 -14.03 -7.20
CA ASP A 71 8.13 -15.36 -7.82
C ASP A 71 9.10 -15.50 -9.00
N ARG A 72 9.26 -14.44 -9.80
CA ARG A 72 10.19 -14.41 -10.92
C ARG A 72 11.66 -14.30 -10.47
N LEU A 73 11.92 -13.56 -9.40
CA LEU A 73 13.27 -13.37 -8.86
C LEU A 73 13.75 -14.62 -8.11
N GLY A 74 12.83 -15.39 -7.52
CA GLY A 74 13.09 -16.63 -6.78
C GLY A 74 13.52 -16.42 -5.33
N TYR A 75 13.59 -15.18 -4.86
CA TYR A 75 13.88 -14.83 -3.45
C TYR A 75 13.37 -13.41 -3.14
N VAL A 76 13.30 -13.08 -1.86
CA VAL A 76 13.00 -11.72 -1.39
C VAL A 76 14.33 -10.97 -1.19
N PRO A 77 14.62 -9.90 -1.96
CA PRO A 77 15.87 -9.19 -1.84
C PRO A 77 15.91 -8.35 -0.56
N LYS A 78 17.12 -8.15 -0.02
CA LYS A 78 17.31 -7.26 1.12
C LYS A 78 17.11 -5.81 0.67
N VAL A 79 16.11 -5.15 1.22
CA VAL A 79 15.83 -3.74 0.96
C VAL A 79 16.59 -2.88 1.96
N PRO A 80 17.56 -2.05 1.54
CA PRO A 80 18.23 -1.12 2.42
C PRO A 80 17.21 -0.15 3.03
N ALA A 81 17.40 0.21 4.30
CA ALA A 81 16.76 1.39 4.85
C ALA A 81 17.33 2.59 4.06
N GLY A 82 16.51 3.14 3.17
CA GLY A 82 16.77 4.43 2.56
C GLY A 82 16.39 5.55 3.52
#